data_AF-A0A7K4DBL7-F1
#
_entry.id   AF-A0A7K4DBL7-F1
#
_cell.length_a   1.000
_cell.length_b   1.000
_cell.length_c   1.000
_cell.angle_alpha   90.00
_cell.angle_beta   90.00
_cell.angle_gamma   90.00
#
_symmetry.space_group_name_H-M   'P 1'
#
loop_
_entity.id
_entity.type
_entity.pdbx_description
1 polymer ?
#
loop_
_entity_poly.entity_id
_entity_poly.type
_entity_poly.pdbx_seq_one_letter_code
_entity_poly.pdbx_strand_id
1 'polypeptide(L)'
;MTAEALYERILEKIPESELRERIDKKIQSVGGLLSEEGALLLIAGELGIGIEDTKEEKKHFFISDISEGMQNVDISGRIMRIFDVNTFQRKTGVEGRVQNIVIADNTGSIRIVFWDDQIEKIKQFKRGDIVTIRNGYLRKGLNNEFEISLGKEGFITSGHESPDYPQINYVKLKIRDIEDKMNGIDV
;
A
#
# COMPACT_ATOMS: atom_id res chain seq x y z
N MET A 1 -3.98 4.31 -19.50
CA MET A 1 -3.64 5.63 -20.06
C MET A 1 -3.95 5.57 -21.54
N THR A 2 -4.72 6.53 -22.07
CA THR A 2 -5.01 6.56 -23.51
C THR A 2 -3.81 7.08 -24.28
N ALA A 3 -3.77 6.91 -25.60
CA ALA A 3 -2.69 7.43 -26.44
C ALA A 3 -2.58 8.95 -26.35
N GLU A 4 -3.71 9.66 -26.24
CA GLU A 4 -3.79 11.11 -26.08
C GLU A 4 -3.19 11.56 -24.74
N ALA A 5 -3.53 10.87 -23.64
CA ALA A 5 -2.98 11.20 -22.33
C ALA A 5 -1.46 10.95 -22.26
N LEU A 6 -0.97 9.92 -22.96
CA LEU A 6 0.45 9.66 -23.08
C LEU A 6 1.16 10.72 -23.93
N TYR A 7 0.53 11.16 -25.01
CA TYR A 7 1.03 12.23 -25.88
C TYR A 7 1.28 13.51 -25.07
N GLU A 8 0.28 13.99 -24.33
CA GLU A 8 0.39 15.19 -23.50
C GLU A 8 1.51 15.09 -22.45
N ARG A 9 1.66 13.91 -21.82
CA ARG A 9 2.70 13.69 -20.81
C ARG A 9 4.11 13.71 -21.40
N ILE A 10 4.27 13.28 -22.65
CA ILE A 10 5.56 13.40 -23.36
C ILE A 10 5.84 14.86 -23.70
N LEU A 11 4.82 15.66 -24.04
CA LEU A 11 4.97 17.09 -24.32
C LEU A 11 5.48 17.91 -23.12
N GLU A 12 5.26 17.43 -21.88
CA GLU A 12 5.86 18.02 -20.68
C GLU A 12 7.40 17.91 -20.65
N LYS A 13 7.97 16.98 -21.41
CA LYS A 13 9.41 16.68 -21.43
C LYS A 13 10.13 17.15 -22.68
N ILE A 14 9.45 17.08 -23.83
CA ILE A 14 10.02 17.45 -25.13
C ILE A 14 9.01 18.25 -25.95
N PRO A 15 9.44 19.17 -26.82
CA PRO A 15 8.54 19.94 -27.66
C PRO A 15 7.80 19.05 -28.68
N GLU A 16 6.60 19.46 -29.07
CA GLU A 16 5.74 18.71 -30.00
C GLU A 16 6.41 18.40 -31.34
N SER A 17 7.18 19.35 -31.87
CA SER A 17 7.94 19.16 -33.11
C SER A 17 8.96 18.02 -33.01
N GLU A 18 9.61 17.88 -31.85
CA GLU A 18 10.57 16.80 -31.60
C GLU A 18 9.86 15.46 -31.40
N LEU A 19 8.72 15.45 -30.69
CA LEU A 19 7.90 14.26 -30.52
C LEU A 19 7.44 13.70 -31.87
N ARG A 20 6.91 14.56 -32.75
CA ARG A 20 6.46 14.18 -34.11
C ARG A 20 7.60 13.58 -34.93
N GLU A 21 8.77 14.21 -34.93
CA GLU A 21 9.94 13.68 -35.64
C GLU A 21 10.38 12.31 -35.11
N ARG A 22 10.35 12.12 -33.78
CA ARG A 22 10.68 10.83 -33.16
C ARG A 22 9.67 9.74 -33.50
N ILE A 23 8.37 10.05 -33.53
CA ILE A 23 7.30 9.11 -33.91
C ILE A 23 7.55 8.62 -35.35
N ASP A 24 7.72 9.55 -36.29
CA ASP A 24 7.92 9.23 -37.71
C ASP A 24 9.15 8.33 -37.91
N LYS A 25 10.27 8.68 -37.26
CA LYS A 25 11.49 7.86 -37.29
C LYS A 25 11.26 6.46 -36.73
N LYS A 26 10.51 6.33 -35.63
CA LYS A 26 10.26 5.03 -35.00
C LYS A 26 9.40 4.14 -35.89
N ILE A 27 8.32 4.68 -36.46
CA ILE A 27 7.44 3.98 -37.40
C ILE A 27 8.23 3.49 -38.62
N GLN A 28 9.08 4.35 -39.20
CA GLN A 28 9.90 4.00 -40.36
C GLN A 28 10.99 2.96 -40.03
N SER A 29 11.58 3.03 -38.83
CA SER A 29 12.68 2.14 -38.43
C SER A 29 12.32 0.64 -38.41
N VAL A 30 11.03 0.32 -38.28
CA VAL A 30 10.50 -1.05 -38.30
C VAL A 30 9.63 -1.32 -39.53
N GLY A 31 9.85 -0.57 -40.62
CA GLY A 31 9.16 -0.79 -41.89
C GLY A 31 7.67 -0.48 -41.87
N GLY A 32 7.23 0.46 -41.02
CA GLY A 32 5.83 0.88 -40.94
C GLY A 32 4.90 -0.10 -40.20
N LEU A 33 5.45 -1.14 -39.56
CA LEU A 33 4.68 -2.10 -38.77
C LEU A 33 4.26 -1.58 -37.39
N LEU A 34 4.82 -0.46 -36.95
CA LEU A 34 4.52 0.17 -35.66
C LEU A 34 3.42 1.21 -35.85
N SER A 35 2.38 1.13 -35.02
CA SER A 35 1.36 2.17 -34.96
C SER A 35 1.89 3.41 -34.23
N GLU A 36 1.21 4.54 -34.39
CA GLU A 36 1.54 5.77 -33.68
C GLU A 36 1.51 5.58 -32.15
N GLU A 37 0.53 4.84 -31.64
CA GLU A 37 0.42 4.51 -30.21
C GLU A 37 1.59 3.64 -29.74
N GLY A 38 2.01 2.68 -30.56
CA GLY A 38 3.20 1.87 -30.30
C GLY A 38 4.48 2.71 -30.28
N ALA A 39 4.60 3.68 -31.18
CA ALA A 39 5.73 4.61 -31.20
C ALA A 39 5.75 5.51 -29.95
N LEU A 40 4.60 6.03 -29.53
CA LEU A 40 4.44 6.81 -28.30
C LEU A 40 4.86 6.03 -27.06
N LEU A 41 4.50 4.75 -26.96
CA LEU A 41 4.90 3.89 -25.83
C LEU A 41 6.43 3.70 -25.74
N LEU A 42 7.09 3.50 -26.88
CA LEU A 42 8.54 3.34 -26.92
C LEU A 42 9.26 4.65 -26.54
N ILE A 43 8.79 5.78 -27.07
CA ILE A 43 9.35 7.11 -26.76
C ILE A 43 9.13 7.44 -25.29
N ALA A 44 7.95 7.15 -24.73
CA ALA A 44 7.66 7.30 -23.31
C ALA A 44 8.67 6.51 -22.45
N GLY A 45 8.91 5.24 -22.78
CA GLY A 45 9.89 4.40 -22.09
C GLY A 45 11.32 4.97 -22.16
N GLU A 46 11.75 5.47 -23.33
CA GLU A 46 13.06 6.11 -23.51
C GLU A 46 13.23 7.38 -22.66
N LEU A 47 12.15 8.14 -22.45
CA LEU A 47 12.13 9.34 -21.62
C LEU A 47 11.95 9.04 -20.12
N GLY A 48 11.91 7.75 -19.74
CA GLY A 48 11.67 7.33 -18.36
C GLY A 48 10.23 7.60 -17.88
N ILE A 49 9.29 7.79 -18.80
CA ILE A 49 7.86 7.90 -18.51
C ILE A 49 7.33 6.47 -18.38
N GLY A 50 7.24 5.99 -17.14
CA GLY A 50 6.69 4.67 -16.86
C GLY A 50 5.23 4.59 -17.28
N ILE A 51 4.85 3.55 -18.03
CA ILE A 51 3.44 3.25 -18.33
C ILE A 51 2.65 2.95 -17.04
N GLU A 52 3.37 2.64 -15.97
CA GLU A 52 2.86 2.49 -14.60
C GLU A 52 2.35 3.80 -13.98
N ASP A 53 2.59 4.96 -14.64
CA ASP A 53 1.99 6.25 -14.27
C ASP A 53 0.51 6.38 -14.66
N THR A 54 -0.14 5.30 -15.07
CA THR A 54 -1.56 5.18 -14.75
C THR A 54 -1.70 5.17 -13.22
N LYS A 55 -1.81 6.38 -12.67
CA LYS A 55 -2.98 6.72 -11.86
C LYS A 55 -4.23 6.38 -12.68
N GLU A 56 -4.48 5.08 -12.93
CA GLU A 56 -5.81 4.62 -12.56
C GLU A 56 -5.92 5.10 -11.12
N GLU A 57 -6.86 5.99 -10.87
CA GLU A 57 -7.42 6.08 -9.55
C GLU A 57 -7.83 4.63 -9.23
N LYS A 58 -6.91 3.83 -8.66
CA LYS A 58 -7.26 2.61 -7.96
C LYS A 58 -8.27 3.15 -6.98
N LYS A 59 -9.55 2.91 -7.28
CA LYS A 59 -10.68 3.35 -6.48
C LYS A 59 -10.26 3.13 -5.04
N HIS A 60 -10.16 4.21 -4.28
CA HIS A 60 -9.54 4.16 -2.96
C HIS A 60 -10.28 3.07 -2.18
N PHE A 61 -9.58 1.96 -1.92
CA PHE A 61 -10.18 0.75 -1.39
C PHE A 61 -10.13 0.87 0.13
N PHE A 62 -11.27 1.19 0.71
CA PHE A 62 -11.38 1.47 2.13
C PHE A 62 -11.50 0.18 2.93
N ILE A 63 -11.20 0.27 4.21
CA ILE A 63 -11.36 -0.85 5.14
C ILE A 63 -12.81 -1.35 5.17
N SER A 64 -13.81 -0.47 5.02
CA SER A 64 -15.22 -0.87 4.93
C SER A 64 -15.58 -1.66 3.67
N ASP A 65 -14.75 -1.61 2.62
CA ASP A 65 -15.00 -2.33 1.36
C ASP A 65 -14.54 -3.80 1.43
N ILE A 66 -13.83 -4.18 2.50
CA ILE A 66 -13.35 -5.55 2.71
C ILE A 66 -14.54 -6.48 2.99
N SER A 67 -14.67 -7.53 2.18
CA SER A 67 -15.67 -8.58 2.37
C SER A 67 -15.05 -9.97 2.52
N GLU A 68 -15.82 -10.89 3.11
CA GLU A 68 -15.42 -12.29 3.24
C GLU A 68 -15.08 -12.91 1.88
N GLY A 69 -14.02 -13.72 1.84
CA GLY A 69 -13.54 -14.38 0.62
C GLY A 69 -12.61 -13.55 -0.26
N MET A 70 -12.39 -12.27 0.04
CA MET A 70 -11.43 -11.44 -0.71
C MET A 70 -9.98 -11.92 -0.53
N GLN A 71 -9.27 -11.98 -1.66
CA GLN A 71 -7.84 -12.25 -1.76
C GLN A 71 -7.17 -11.05 -2.43
N ASN A 72 -5.84 -10.92 -2.27
CA ASN A 72 -5.05 -9.82 -2.83
C ASN A 72 -5.58 -8.45 -2.38
N VAL A 73 -5.86 -8.33 -1.09
CA VAL A 73 -6.34 -7.11 -0.45
C VAL A 73 -5.18 -6.13 -0.34
N ASP A 74 -5.30 -5.02 -1.07
CA ASP A 74 -4.43 -3.85 -0.96
C ASP A 74 -5.17 -2.79 -0.15
N ILE A 75 -4.64 -2.42 1.02
CA ILE A 75 -5.24 -1.43 1.91
C ILE A 75 -4.20 -0.48 2.46
N SER A 76 -4.61 0.76 2.72
CA SER A 76 -3.76 1.77 3.33
C SER A 76 -4.44 2.36 4.55
N GLY A 77 -3.65 2.79 5.53
CA GLY A 77 -4.17 3.40 6.73
C GLY A 77 -3.08 3.86 7.68
N ARG A 78 -3.48 4.61 8.71
CA ARG A 78 -2.58 5.01 9.79
C ARG A 78 -2.44 3.90 10.81
N ILE A 79 -1.22 3.62 11.24
CA ILE A 79 -0.96 2.71 12.36
C ILE A 79 -1.49 3.32 13.65
N MET A 80 -2.54 2.71 14.21
CA MET A 80 -3.15 3.11 15.47
C MET A 80 -2.53 2.42 16.67
N ARG A 81 -2.03 1.19 16.47
CA ARG A 81 -1.37 0.38 17.51
C ARG A 81 -0.39 -0.59 16.90
N ILE A 82 0.74 -0.79 17.57
CA ILE A 82 1.68 -1.89 17.33
C ILE A 82 1.67 -2.74 18.61
N PHE A 83 1.45 -4.05 18.46
CA PHE A 83 1.48 -4.99 19.58
C PHE A 83 2.89 -5.57 19.76
N ASP A 84 3.18 -6.06 20.95
CA ASP A 84 4.42 -6.79 21.21
C ASP A 84 4.49 -8.10 20.41
N VAL A 85 5.71 -8.58 20.20
CA VAL A 85 5.97 -9.88 19.59
C VAL A 85 5.60 -10.97 20.59
N ASN A 86 4.70 -11.86 20.19
CA ASN A 86 4.37 -13.07 20.94
C ASN A 86 5.10 -14.28 20.34
N THR A 87 5.69 -15.12 21.18
CA THR A 87 6.34 -16.38 20.78
C THR A 87 5.58 -17.59 21.32
N PHE A 88 5.60 -18.70 20.58
CA PHE A 88 4.90 -19.93 20.96
C PHE A 88 5.61 -21.16 20.36
N GLN A 89 5.46 -22.33 20.99
CA GLN A 89 5.93 -23.59 20.40
C GLN A 89 4.94 -24.16 19.39
N ARG A 90 5.43 -24.52 18.20
CA ARG A 90 4.64 -25.27 17.21
C ARG A 90 4.64 -26.75 17.53
N LYS A 91 3.66 -27.47 16.98
CA LYS A 91 3.62 -28.95 17.01
C LYS A 91 4.87 -29.60 16.40
N THR A 92 5.56 -28.89 15.51
CA THR A 92 6.81 -29.31 14.88
C THR A 92 8.04 -29.13 15.78
N GLY A 93 7.90 -28.54 16.97
CA GLY A 93 8.99 -28.20 17.88
C GLY A 93 9.73 -26.90 17.56
N VAL A 94 9.44 -26.28 16.42
CA VAL A 94 10.01 -24.97 16.03
C VAL A 94 9.24 -23.85 16.71
N GLU A 95 9.95 -22.83 17.21
CA GLU A 95 9.31 -21.62 17.75
C GLU A 95 8.63 -20.84 16.62
N GLY A 96 7.36 -20.50 16.83
CA GLY A 96 6.64 -19.55 16.00
C GLY A 96 6.60 -18.18 16.66
N ARG A 97 6.60 -17.13 15.84
CA ARG A 97 6.45 -15.75 16.31
C ARG A 97 5.31 -15.07 15.59
N VAL A 98 4.58 -14.21 16.29
CA VAL A 98 3.52 -13.38 15.72
C VAL A 98 3.59 -11.97 16.27
N GLN A 99 3.44 -10.99 15.41
CA GLN A 99 3.28 -9.60 15.79
C GLN A 99 2.12 -8.99 15.00
N ASN A 100 1.37 -8.09 15.64
CA ASN A 100 0.19 -7.49 15.05
C ASN A 100 0.31 -5.97 15.04
N ILE A 101 -0.32 -5.34 14.06
CA ILE A 101 -0.63 -3.92 14.09
C ILE A 101 -2.13 -3.72 13.86
N VAL A 102 -2.64 -2.56 14.23
CA VAL A 102 -3.97 -2.10 13.83
C VAL A 102 -3.78 -0.86 12.99
N ILE A 103 -4.29 -0.89 11.75
CA ILE A 103 -4.36 0.28 10.89
C ILE A 103 -5.80 0.78 10.81
N ALA A 104 -5.97 2.07 10.55
CA ALA A 104 -7.27 2.68 10.38
C ALA A 104 -7.31 3.70 9.24
N ASP A 105 -8.45 3.77 8.60
CA ASP A 105 -8.93 4.88 7.78
C ASP A 105 -10.22 5.44 8.42
N ASN A 106 -10.86 6.40 7.79
CA ASN A 106 -12.08 7.01 8.30
C ASN A 106 -13.30 6.09 8.23
N THR A 107 -13.22 4.96 7.54
CA THR A 107 -14.30 3.98 7.40
C THR A 107 -14.23 2.89 8.45
N GLY A 108 -13.04 2.62 9.00
CA GLY A 108 -12.87 1.63 10.05
C GLY A 108 -11.42 1.34 10.39
N SER A 109 -11.22 0.27 11.17
CA SER A 109 -9.90 -0.22 11.54
C SER A 109 -9.82 -1.72 11.35
N ILE A 110 -8.65 -2.22 10.97
CA ILE A 110 -8.41 -3.65 10.77
C ILE A 110 -7.06 -4.08 11.34
N ARG A 111 -7.02 -5.30 11.86
CA ARG A 111 -5.80 -5.95 12.35
C ARG A 111 -5.01 -6.51 11.18
N ILE A 112 -3.71 -6.24 11.15
CA ILE A 112 -2.76 -6.89 10.25
C ILE A 112 -1.84 -7.79 11.06
N VAL A 113 -1.66 -9.03 10.59
CA VAL A 113 -0.89 -10.09 11.27
C VAL A 113 0.38 -10.41 10.49
N PHE A 114 1.50 -10.42 11.20
CA PHE A 114 2.84 -10.72 10.69
C PHE A 114 3.39 -11.94 11.41
N TRP A 115 3.79 -12.95 10.63
CA TRP A 115 4.35 -14.20 11.15
C TRP A 115 5.87 -14.24 10.98
N ASP A 116 6.55 -14.85 11.95
CA ASP A 116 7.97 -15.23 11.89
C ASP A 116 8.93 -14.14 11.39
N ASP A 117 9.36 -14.21 10.13
CA ASP A 117 10.29 -13.29 9.47
C ASP A 117 9.60 -12.00 8.97
N GLN A 118 8.29 -12.05 8.72
CA GLN A 118 7.50 -10.88 8.34
C GLN A 118 7.50 -9.80 9.44
N ILE A 119 7.74 -10.19 10.68
CA ILE A 119 7.91 -9.29 11.83
C ILE A 119 9.03 -8.28 11.60
N GLU A 120 10.09 -8.68 10.89
CA GLU A 120 11.21 -7.77 10.58
C GLU A 120 10.76 -6.60 9.70
N LYS A 121 9.72 -6.79 8.87
CA LYS A 121 9.17 -5.74 7.99
C LYS A 121 8.54 -4.59 8.77
N ILE A 122 8.13 -4.83 10.02
CA ILE A 122 7.41 -3.82 10.83
C ILE A 122 8.30 -3.00 11.76
N LYS A 123 9.55 -3.42 12.00
CA LYS A 123 10.48 -2.75 12.94
C LYS A 123 10.79 -1.29 12.58
N GLN A 124 10.67 -0.94 11.30
CA GLN A 124 10.91 0.42 10.81
C GLN A 124 9.72 1.37 11.04
N PHE A 125 8.55 0.85 11.38
CA PHE A 125 7.33 1.64 11.55
C PHE A 125 7.02 1.86 13.03
N LYS A 126 6.34 2.97 13.31
CA LYS A 126 5.83 3.34 14.63
C LYS A 126 4.35 3.70 14.57
N ARG A 127 3.72 3.77 15.74
CA ARG A 127 2.38 4.33 15.88
C ARG A 127 2.34 5.73 15.24
N GLY A 128 1.32 5.96 14.41
CA GLY A 128 1.14 7.21 13.68
C GLY A 128 1.65 7.20 12.25
N ASP A 129 2.51 6.27 11.85
CA ASP A 129 2.95 6.18 10.46
C ASP A 129 1.79 5.76 9.55
N ILE A 130 1.79 6.25 8.31
CA ILE A 130 0.90 5.76 7.27
C ILE A 130 1.58 4.61 6.56
N VAL A 131 0.85 3.50 6.39
CA VAL A 131 1.36 2.33 5.69
C VAL A 131 0.37 1.83 4.66
N THR A 132 0.92 1.20 3.63
CA THR A 132 0.18 0.45 2.62
C THR A 132 0.55 -1.02 2.73
N ILE A 133 -0.46 -1.85 2.94
CA ILE A 133 -0.39 -3.31 2.90
C ILE A 133 -0.76 -3.74 1.48
N ARG A 134 0.06 -4.59 0.88
CA ARG A 134 -0.23 -5.19 -0.43
C ARG A 134 -0.22 -6.70 -0.39
N ASN A 135 -1.04 -7.31 -1.25
CA ASN A 135 -1.19 -8.76 -1.35
C ASN A 135 -1.54 -9.42 0.00
N GLY A 136 -2.37 -8.75 0.80
CA GLY A 136 -2.96 -9.33 1.99
C GLY A 136 -4.09 -10.29 1.65
N TYR A 137 -4.50 -11.12 2.60
CA TYR A 137 -5.72 -11.89 2.49
C TYR A 137 -6.50 -11.85 3.79
N LEU A 138 -7.82 -11.78 3.65
CA LEU A 138 -8.73 -11.76 4.78
C LEU A 138 -8.88 -13.17 5.36
N ARG A 139 -8.85 -13.28 6.68
CA ARG A 139 -9.14 -14.51 7.41
C ARG A 139 -9.80 -14.21 8.74
N LYS A 140 -10.38 -15.23 9.36
CA LYS A 140 -10.83 -15.14 10.77
C LYS A 140 -9.66 -15.46 11.70
N GLY A 141 -9.43 -14.58 12.66
CA GLY A 141 -8.49 -14.76 13.76
C GLY A 141 -9.05 -15.71 14.83
N LEU A 142 -8.27 -15.91 15.90
CA LEU A 142 -8.63 -16.81 17.00
C LEU A 142 -9.88 -16.37 17.78
N ASN A 143 -10.16 -15.08 17.79
CA ASN A 143 -11.35 -14.48 18.42
C ASN A 143 -12.55 -14.40 17.46
N ASN A 144 -12.48 -15.04 16.29
CA ASN A 144 -13.50 -15.01 15.25
C ASN A 144 -13.74 -13.62 14.62
N GLU A 145 -12.84 -12.66 14.85
CA GLU A 145 -12.82 -11.37 14.15
C GLU A 145 -12.02 -11.49 12.85
N PHE A 146 -12.36 -10.66 11.87
CA PHE A 146 -11.60 -10.59 10.62
C PHE A 146 -10.26 -9.87 10.80
N GLU A 147 -9.21 -10.44 10.23
CA GLU A 147 -7.86 -9.91 10.20
C GLU A 147 -7.24 -10.11 8.81
N ILE A 148 -6.30 -9.24 8.45
CA ILE A 148 -5.48 -9.41 7.25
C ILE A 148 -4.18 -10.10 7.64
N SER A 149 -3.88 -11.23 7.01
CA SER A 149 -2.56 -11.83 7.10
C SER A 149 -1.77 -11.53 5.83
N LEU A 150 -0.46 -11.31 5.95
CA LEU A 150 0.41 -11.23 4.79
C LEU A 150 0.66 -12.61 4.21
N GLY A 151 0.38 -12.78 2.91
CA GLY A 151 0.85 -13.95 2.16
C GLY A 151 2.37 -13.94 1.97
N LYS A 152 2.89 -14.95 1.27
CA LYS A 152 4.33 -15.03 0.93
C LYS A 152 4.81 -13.80 0.15
N GLU A 153 4.02 -13.35 -0.81
CA GLU A 153 4.25 -12.15 -1.64
C GLU A 153 3.68 -10.87 -0.99
N GLY A 154 3.21 -10.97 0.25
CA GLY A 154 2.66 -9.86 1.02
C GLY A 154 3.76 -8.94 1.53
N PHE A 155 3.54 -7.64 1.40
CA PHE A 155 4.49 -6.65 1.92
C PHE A 155 3.79 -5.39 2.43
N ILE A 156 4.56 -4.65 3.22
CA ILE A 156 4.18 -3.39 3.84
C ILE A 156 5.16 -2.32 3.34
N THR A 157 4.64 -1.14 3.02
CA THR A 157 5.40 0.03 2.58
C THR A 157 4.91 1.29 3.29
N SER A 158 5.74 2.32 3.35
CA SER A 158 5.29 3.65 3.77
C SER A 158 4.25 4.19 2.80
N GLY A 159 3.18 4.77 3.34
CA GLY A 159 2.18 5.51 2.57
C GLY A 159 2.38 7.02 2.67
N HIS A 160 1.45 7.76 2.09
CA HIS A 160 1.39 9.22 2.14
C HIS A 160 0.20 9.68 2.97
N GLU A 161 0.30 10.86 3.56
CA GLU A 161 -0.81 11.45 4.32
C GLU A 161 -2.05 11.62 3.45
N SER A 162 -3.23 11.39 4.04
CA SER A 162 -4.53 11.54 3.39
C SER A 162 -5.58 12.06 4.37
N PRO A 163 -6.53 12.92 3.95
CA PRO A 163 -7.69 13.28 4.76
C PRO A 163 -8.53 12.07 5.18
N ASP A 164 -8.38 10.93 4.47
CA ASP A 164 -9.08 9.68 4.76
C ASP A 164 -8.50 8.92 5.97
N TYR A 165 -7.40 9.38 6.57
CA TYR A 165 -6.78 8.73 7.71
C TYR A 165 -6.99 9.53 9.01
N PRO A 166 -7.37 8.88 10.12
CA PRO A 166 -7.58 9.56 11.38
C PRO A 166 -6.28 10.17 11.91
N GLN A 167 -6.36 11.35 12.52
CA GLN A 167 -5.23 12.00 13.18
C GLN A 167 -4.99 11.40 14.58
N ILE A 168 -3.72 11.28 14.99
CA ILE A 168 -3.38 10.86 16.36
C ILE A 168 -3.12 12.10 17.22
N ASN A 169 -4.04 12.35 18.14
CA ASN A 169 -3.88 13.38 19.16
C ASN A 169 -3.32 12.76 20.44
N TYR A 170 -2.10 13.14 20.81
CA TYR A 170 -1.50 12.75 22.08
C TYR A 170 -1.93 13.72 23.17
N VAL A 171 -2.64 13.21 24.17
CA VAL A 171 -2.96 13.96 25.39
C VAL A 171 -1.98 13.55 26.47
N LYS A 172 -1.19 14.51 26.97
CA LYS A 172 -0.36 14.26 28.16
C LYS A 172 -1.25 14.25 29.38
N LEU A 173 -1.32 13.10 30.05
CA LEU A 173 -2.01 12.93 31.33
C LEU A 173 -0.98 12.68 32.43
N LYS A 174 -1.25 13.16 33.65
CA LYS A 174 -0.46 12.72 34.80
C LYS A 174 -0.92 11.31 35.16
N ILE A 175 0.00 10.47 35.65
CA ILE A 175 -0.31 9.09 36.07
C ILE A 175 -1.48 9.06 37.06
N ARG A 176 -1.54 10.02 38.00
CA ARG A 176 -2.63 10.14 38.98
C ARG A 176 -4.01 10.47 38.39
N ASP A 177 -4.05 10.94 37.15
CA ASP A 177 -5.27 11.35 36.45
C ASP A 177 -5.76 10.24 35.48
N ILE A 178 -5.12 9.07 35.48
CA ILE A 178 -5.53 7.90 34.69
C ILE A 178 -6.70 7.19 35.40
N GLU A 179 -7.78 6.95 34.65
CA GLU A 179 -8.95 6.19 35.14
C GLU A 179 -9.02 4.81 34.47
N ASP A 180 -9.56 3.80 35.16
CA ASP A 180 -9.61 2.40 34.70
C ASP A 180 -10.27 2.19 33.33
N LYS A 181 -11.18 3.09 32.93
CA LYS A 181 -11.87 3.05 31.65
C LYS A 181 -11.03 3.57 30.46
N MET A 182 -9.87 4.17 30.73
CA MET A 182 -9.00 4.72 29.69
C MET A 182 -8.21 3.59 28.99
N ASN A 183 -8.16 3.63 27.66
CA ASN A 183 -7.48 2.66 26.81
C ASN A 183 -6.42 3.33 25.94
N GLY A 184 -5.41 2.57 25.47
CA GLY A 184 -4.41 3.08 24.53
C GLY A 184 -3.41 4.07 25.13
N ILE A 185 -3.12 3.91 26.42
CA ILE A 185 -2.13 4.65 27.17
C ILE A 185 -0.74 4.08 26.84
N ASP A 186 0.12 4.92 26.32
CA ASP A 186 1.56 4.63 26.19
C ASP A 186 2.25 5.26 27.41
N VAL A 187 3.02 4.47 28.18
CA VAL A 187 3.69 4.90 29.42
C VAL A 187 5.18 5.09 29.20
#